data_AF-A0A382N1Y2-F1
#
_entry.id   AF-A0A382N1Y2-F1
#
_cell.length_a   1.000
_cell.length_b   1.000
_cell.length_c   1.000
_cell.angle_alpha   90.00
_cell.angle_beta   90.00
_cell.angle_gamma   90.00
#
_symmetry.space_group_name_H-M   'P 1'
#
loop_
_entity.id
_entity.type
_entity.pdbx_description
1 polymer ?
#
loop_
_entity_poly.entity_id
_entity_poly.type
_entity_poly.pdbx_seq_one_letter_code
_entity_poly.pdbx_strand_id
1 'polypeptide(L)'
;MNILAAESVSSANVDMWPLFILLLSVVWVVVGITKLRLHPFLTLILAAVLVGLMSGPLPELTTENKGLFHSRVALEETPEGGTSDMIKAVKWSLLGFGNTAAGIGWVVALAAIIGTCMMGSGAADRVVRSLMAVFGEKRAGVVLLLSGFLLSIPV
;
A
#
# COMPACT_ATOMS: atom_id res chain seq x y z
N MET A 1 22.46 -39.03 40.82
CA MET A 1 22.22 -38.71 39.40
C MET A 1 20.72 -38.52 39.20
N ASN A 2 20.24 -37.29 39.46
CA ASN A 2 18.82 -36.92 39.40
C ASN A 2 18.55 -35.93 38.26
N ILE A 3 17.66 -36.39 37.39
CA ILE A 3 16.65 -35.74 36.56
C ILE A 3 16.14 -34.36 37.06
N LEU A 4 15.91 -33.46 36.08
CA LEU A 4 15.06 -32.24 36.06
C LEU A 4 15.53 -30.93 36.74
N ALA A 5 16.08 -30.03 35.93
CA ALA A 5 15.66 -28.63 35.86
C ALA A 5 15.69 -28.27 34.37
N ALA A 6 14.64 -28.61 33.61
CA ALA A 6 13.64 -27.62 33.25
C ALA A 6 14.30 -26.34 32.73
N GLU A 7 14.77 -26.37 31.47
CA GLU A 7 14.77 -25.16 30.66
C GLU A 7 13.31 -24.70 30.61
N SER A 8 12.94 -23.78 31.49
CA SER A 8 11.74 -22.99 31.33
C SER A 8 11.93 -22.24 30.03
N VAL A 9 11.33 -22.76 28.96
CA VAL A 9 10.97 -22.02 27.75
C VAL A 9 10.29 -20.76 28.26
N SER A 10 11.08 -19.69 28.41
CA SER A 10 10.61 -18.38 28.76
C SER A 10 9.53 -18.05 27.74
N SER A 11 8.33 -17.78 28.23
CA SER A 11 7.21 -17.25 27.46
C SER A 11 7.75 -16.29 26.43
N ALA A 12 7.75 -16.71 25.16
CA ALA A 12 7.98 -15.80 24.05
C ALA A 12 6.82 -14.81 24.11
N ASN A 13 7.00 -13.71 24.84
CA ASN A 13 6.10 -12.57 24.80
C ASN A 13 6.13 -12.14 23.34
N VAL A 14 5.13 -12.58 22.59
CA VAL A 14 4.90 -12.07 21.24
C VAL A 14 4.63 -10.60 21.46
N ASP A 15 5.61 -9.75 21.14
CA ASP A 15 5.46 -8.31 21.18
C ASP A 15 4.31 -7.96 20.23
N MET A 16 3.11 -7.85 20.80
CA MET A 16 1.86 -7.70 20.07
C MET A 16 1.68 -6.24 19.59
N TRP A 17 2.66 -5.39 19.89
CA TRP A 17 2.68 -3.97 19.56
C TRP A 17 2.55 -3.69 18.06
N PRO A 18 3.29 -4.36 17.14
CA PRO A 18 3.10 -4.14 15.71
C PRO A 18 1.73 -4.60 15.21
N LEU A 19 1.17 -5.67 15.78
CA LEU A 19 -0.18 -6.14 15.44
C LEU A 19 -1.24 -5.13 15.88
N PHE A 20 -1.07 -4.48 17.02
CA PHE A 20 -1.94 -3.41 17.47
C PHE A 20 -1.88 -2.19 16.54
N ILE A 21 -0.68 -1.75 16.14
CA ILE A 21 -0.50 -0.66 15.17
C ILE A 21 -1.15 -0.99 13.82
N LEU A 22 -0.99 -2.23 13.35
CA LEU A 22 -1.62 -2.71 12.12
C LEU A 22 -3.15 -2.58 12.22
N LEU A 23 -3.75 -3.15 13.28
CA LEU A 23 -5.20 -3.12 13.47
C LEU A 23 -5.72 -1.68 13.57
N LEU A 24 -5.05 -0.84 14.36
CA LEU A 24 -5.40 0.57 14.51
C LEU A 24 -5.35 1.32 13.17
N SER A 25 -4.31 1.09 12.36
CA SER A 25 -4.14 1.75 11.06
C SER A 25 -5.19 1.31 10.05
N VAL A 26 -5.55 0.02 10.02
CA VAL A 26 -6.61 -0.49 9.13
C VAL A 26 -7.96 0.10 9.52
N VAL A 27 -8.28 0.14 10.82
CA VAL A 27 -9.50 0.78 11.33
C VAL A 27 -9.51 2.26 10.94
N TRP A 28 -8.39 2.97 11.10
CA TRP A 28 -8.25 4.36 10.70
C TRP A 28 -8.52 4.58 9.21
N VAL A 29 -7.96 3.74 8.34
CA VAL A 29 -8.18 3.81 6.89
C VAL A 29 -9.65 3.57 6.53
N VAL A 30 -10.25 2.50 7.07
CA VAL A 30 -11.65 2.15 6.77
C VAL A 30 -12.59 3.26 7.25
N VAL A 31 -12.41 3.77 8.47
CA VAL A 31 -13.26 4.84 9.03
C VAL A 31 -13.03 6.17 8.30
N GLY A 32 -11.78 6.49 7.95
CA GLY A 32 -11.42 7.69 7.21
C GLY A 32 -12.07 7.77 5.83
N ILE A 33 -12.06 6.65 5.09
CA ILE A 33 -12.67 6.57 3.76
C ILE A 33 -14.20 6.54 3.87
N THR A 34 -14.77 5.73 4.77
CA THR A 34 -16.22 5.47 4.79
C THR A 34 -17.03 6.51 5.54
N LYS A 35 -16.54 7.04 6.68
CA LYS A 35 -17.30 7.95 7.56
C LYS A 35 -16.90 9.41 7.43
N LEU A 36 -15.59 9.68 7.28
CA LEU A 36 -15.07 11.05 7.18
C LEU A 36 -15.05 11.59 5.74
N ARG A 37 -15.43 10.77 4.75
CA ARG A 37 -15.41 11.10 3.31
C ARG A 37 -14.11 11.76 2.86
N LEU A 38 -13.00 11.40 3.49
CA LEU A 38 -11.67 11.86 3.09
C LEU A 38 -11.27 11.10 1.83
N HIS A 39 -10.62 11.80 0.90
CA HIS A 39 -10.13 11.16 -0.32
C HIS A 39 -9.19 9.98 0.04
N PRO A 40 -9.28 8.81 -0.63
CA PRO A 40 -8.50 7.63 -0.25
C PRO A 40 -7.01 7.90 -0.17
N PHE A 41 -6.49 8.69 -1.11
CA PHE A 41 -5.10 9.13 -1.12
C PHE A 41 -4.65 9.79 0.19
N LEU A 42 -5.41 10.78 0.66
CA LEU A 42 -5.07 11.53 1.87
C LEU A 42 -5.17 10.65 3.11
N THR A 43 -6.19 9.79 3.15
CA THR A 43 -6.39 8.86 4.27
C THR A 43 -5.23 7.88 4.40
N LEU A 44 -4.73 7.35 3.27
CA LEU A 44 -3.58 6.43 3.26
C LEU A 44 -2.28 7.10 3.69
N ILE A 45 -2.02 8.35 3.25
CA ILE A 45 -0.84 9.11 3.72
C ILE A 45 -0.92 9.39 5.21
N LEU A 46 -2.07 9.83 5.72
CA LEU A 46 -2.25 10.07 7.15
C LEU A 46 -2.09 8.78 7.97
N ALA A 47 -2.58 7.64 7.46
CA ALA A 47 -2.39 6.35 8.09
C ALA A 47 -0.90 5.96 8.16
N ALA A 48 -0.14 6.17 7.08
CA ALA A 48 1.30 5.90 7.05
C ALA A 48 2.06 6.77 8.06
N VAL A 49 1.73 8.07 8.14
CA VAL A 49 2.31 8.98 9.14
C VAL A 49 1.95 8.54 10.55
N LEU A 50 0.69 8.19 10.81
CA LEU A 50 0.23 7.69 12.12
C LEU A 50 0.99 6.42 12.53
N VAL A 51 1.14 5.45 11.62
CA VAL A 51 1.92 4.24 11.85
C VAL A 51 3.38 4.58 12.14
N GLY A 52 3.99 5.48 11.36
CA GLY A 52 5.37 5.94 11.57
C GLY A 52 5.57 6.58 12.95
N LEU A 53 4.59 7.33 13.44
CA LEU A 53 4.60 7.92 14.79
C LEU A 53 4.52 6.86 15.90
N MET A 54 3.78 5.77 15.68
CA MET A 54 3.60 4.71 16.68
C MET A 54 4.68 3.62 16.64
N SER A 55 5.49 3.58 15.57
CA SER A 55 6.49 2.53 15.35
C SER A 55 7.80 2.70 16.14
N GLY A 56 8.05 3.84 16.78
CA GLY A 56 9.23 4.08 17.63
C GLY A 56 10.37 4.86 16.94
N PRO A 57 11.61 4.77 17.45
CA PRO A 57 12.72 5.60 16.96
C PRO A 57 13.08 5.24 15.52
N LEU A 58 12.83 6.18 14.63
CA LEU A 58 13.09 6.01 13.20
C LEU A 58 14.56 6.33 12.90
N PRO A 59 15.25 5.51 12.08
CA PRO A 59 16.60 5.79 11.66
C PRO A 59 16.65 7.09 10.84
N GLU A 60 17.79 7.78 10.87
CA GLU A 60 17.99 8.95 10.02
C GLU A 60 18.31 8.54 8.58
N LEU A 61 17.88 9.36 7.63
CA LEU A 61 18.16 9.17 6.21
C LEU A 61 19.60 9.60 5.94
N THR A 62 20.54 8.68 6.09
CA THR A 62 21.96 8.89 5.78
C THR A 62 22.32 8.32 4.41
N THR A 63 23.53 8.59 3.94
CA THR A 63 24.03 8.08 2.66
C THR A 63 24.10 6.54 2.60
N GLU A 64 24.13 5.86 3.75
CA GLU A 64 24.09 4.40 3.88
C GLU A 64 22.66 3.85 3.93
N ASN A 65 21.73 4.55 4.61
CA ASN A 65 20.34 4.09 4.81
C ASN A 65 19.37 4.77 3.82
N LYS A 66 19.71 4.66 2.54
CA LYS A 66 18.90 5.18 1.45
C LYS A 66 17.71 4.24 1.18
N GLY A 67 16.55 4.79 0.85
CA GLY A 67 15.40 3.99 0.40
C GLY A 67 15.69 3.25 -0.91
N LEU A 68 14.75 2.40 -1.33
CA LEU A 68 14.86 1.44 -2.47
C LEU A 68 15.42 2.00 -3.81
N PHE A 69 15.49 3.33 -3.97
CA PHE A 69 15.96 4.02 -5.17
C PHE A 69 17.17 4.93 -4.84
N HIS A 70 18.32 4.30 -4.62
CA HIS A 70 19.57 4.94 -4.14
C HIS A 70 20.24 5.92 -5.12
N SER A 71 19.83 5.92 -6.40
CA SER A 71 20.47 6.64 -7.50
C SER A 71 19.64 7.81 -8.07
N ARG A 72 18.45 8.10 -7.51
CA ARG A 72 17.50 9.07 -8.08
C ARG A 72 17.12 10.22 -7.13
N VAL A 73 17.56 10.15 -5.88
CA VAL A 73 17.24 11.15 -4.86
C VAL A 73 18.55 11.73 -4.31
N ALA A 74 18.85 12.97 -4.67
CA ALA A 74 19.91 13.74 -4.01
C ALA A 74 19.42 14.12 -2.63
N LEU A 75 19.89 13.41 -1.60
CA LEU A 75 19.63 13.75 -0.21
C LEU A 75 20.73 14.72 0.21
N GLU A 76 20.40 16.00 0.39
CA GLU A 76 21.23 16.90 1.19
C GLU A 76 21.38 16.29 2.59
N GLU A 77 22.60 16.32 3.14
CA GLU A 77 22.87 15.87 4.50
C GLU A 77 21.92 16.63 5.45
N THR A 78 21.01 15.88 6.08
CA THR A 78 20.12 16.48 7.08
C THR A 78 21.02 16.90 8.24
N PRO A 79 21.01 18.18 8.67
CA PRO A 79 21.85 18.63 9.76
C PRO A 79 21.59 17.77 11.01
N GLU A 80 22.67 17.36 11.70
CA GLU A 80 22.65 16.54 12.93
C GLU A 80 22.05 17.28 14.16
N GLY A 81 20.92 17.97 13.98
CA GLY A 81 20.25 18.76 14.99
C GLY A 81 18.80 18.34 15.15
N GLY A 82 18.52 17.53 16.18
CA GLY A 82 17.24 17.51 16.89
C GLY A 82 15.97 17.47 16.05
N THR A 83 15.92 16.68 14.97
CA THR A 83 14.67 16.51 14.23
C THR A 83 13.73 15.65 15.07
N SER A 84 12.58 16.21 15.46
CA SER A 84 11.57 15.48 16.23
C SER A 84 11.14 14.20 15.51
N ASP A 85 10.87 13.12 16.27
CA ASP A 85 10.43 11.82 15.73
C ASP A 85 9.21 11.96 14.80
N MET A 86 8.39 13.00 15.02
CA MET A 86 7.29 13.38 14.15
C MET A 86 7.73 13.76 12.74
N ILE A 87 8.77 14.58 12.60
CA ILE A 87 9.27 14.98 11.29
C ILE A 87 9.90 13.76 10.59
N LYS A 88 10.56 12.87 11.34
CA LYS A 88 11.09 11.61 10.80
C LYS A 88 9.97 10.72 10.25
N ALA A 89 8.87 10.54 11.01
CA ALA A 89 7.72 9.75 10.58
C ALA A 89 7.09 10.27 9.28
N VAL A 90 6.94 11.60 9.17
CA VAL A 90 6.44 12.25 7.95
C VAL A 90 7.40 12.06 6.78
N LYS A 91 8.71 12.28 7.00
CA LYS A 91 9.75 12.11 5.97
C LYS A 91 9.77 10.68 5.41
N TRP A 92 9.80 9.66 6.27
CA TRP A 92 9.82 8.25 5.86
C TRP A 92 8.56 7.86 5.09
N SER A 93 7.39 8.32 5.56
CA SER A 93 6.11 8.03 4.90
C SER A 93 6.04 8.62 3.49
N LEU A 94 6.43 9.89 3.34
CA LEU A 94 6.42 10.58 2.05
C LEU A 94 7.50 10.06 1.10
N LEU A 95 8.69 9.72 1.61
CA LEU A 95 9.76 9.15 0.80
C LEU A 95 9.38 7.76 0.28
N GLY A 96 8.82 6.91 1.13
CA GLY A 96 8.31 5.59 0.73
C GLY A 96 7.24 5.70 -0.35
N PHE A 97 6.25 6.57 -0.13
CA PHE A 97 5.21 6.85 -1.11
C PHE A 97 5.78 7.35 -2.45
N GLY A 98 6.66 8.36 -2.43
CA GLY A 98 7.23 8.97 -3.64
C GLY A 98 8.09 7.99 -4.44
N ASN A 99 8.86 7.15 -3.76
CA ASN A 99 9.66 6.10 -4.37
C ASN A 99 8.78 5.07 -5.11
N THR A 100 7.72 4.58 -4.47
CA THR A 100 6.77 3.67 -5.12
C THR A 100 6.03 4.36 -6.26
N ALA A 101 5.55 5.58 -6.06
CA ALA A 101 4.85 6.36 -7.08
C ALA A 101 5.74 6.64 -8.30
N ALA A 102 7.04 6.91 -8.11
CA ALA A 102 7.99 7.05 -9.21
C ALA A 102 8.24 5.72 -9.94
N GLY A 103 8.24 4.61 -9.21
CA GLY A 103 8.46 3.27 -9.78
C GLY A 103 7.30 2.75 -10.64
N ILE A 104 6.05 2.92 -10.20
CA ILE A 104 4.87 2.35 -10.89
C ILE A 104 3.92 3.40 -11.48
N GLY A 105 4.09 4.69 -11.17
CA GLY A 105 3.13 5.74 -11.52
C GLY A 105 2.93 5.91 -13.02
N TRP A 106 3.99 5.79 -13.82
CA TRP A 106 3.88 5.86 -15.27
C TRP A 106 3.08 4.69 -15.86
N VAL A 107 3.28 3.48 -15.33
CA VAL A 107 2.54 2.29 -15.76
C VAL A 107 1.06 2.44 -15.44
N VAL A 108 0.74 2.89 -14.22
CA VAL A 108 -0.64 3.13 -13.80
C VAL A 108 -1.32 4.25 -14.63
N ALA A 109 -0.59 5.32 -14.96
CA ALA A 109 -1.11 6.41 -15.79
C ALA A 109 -1.43 5.92 -17.22
N LEU A 110 -0.55 5.14 -17.84
CA LEU A 110 -0.78 4.58 -19.17
C LEU A 110 -1.94 3.57 -19.16
N ALA A 111 -2.03 2.72 -18.14
CA ALA A 111 -3.16 1.83 -17.93
C ALA A 111 -4.49 2.60 -17.88
N ALA A 112 -4.56 3.68 -17.10
CA ALA A 112 -5.76 4.52 -17.00
C ALA A 112 -6.13 5.17 -18.35
N ILE A 113 -5.15 5.62 -19.14
CA ILE A 113 -5.37 6.17 -20.49
C ILE A 113 -5.94 5.08 -21.42
N ILE A 114 -5.32 3.90 -21.46
CA ILE A 114 -5.77 2.78 -22.29
C ILE A 114 -7.18 2.36 -21.88
N GLY A 115 -7.45 2.24 -20.57
CA GLY A 115 -8.76 1.93 -20.04
C GLY A 115 -9.82 2.94 -20.46
N THR A 116 -9.51 4.24 -20.38
CA THR A 116 -10.42 5.31 -20.80
C THR A 116 -10.72 5.25 -22.30
N CYS A 117 -9.71 5.04 -23.14
CA CYS A 117 -9.89 4.87 -24.59
C CYS A 117 -10.67 3.60 -24.95
N MET A 118 -10.43 2.49 -24.27
CA MET A 118 -11.15 1.22 -24.47
C MET A 118 -12.62 1.31 -24.07
N MET A 119 -12.92 2.01 -22.97
CA MET A 119 -14.30 2.31 -22.56
C MET A 119 -14.97 3.25 -23.57
N GLY A 120 -14.27 4.30 -24.02
CA GLY A 120 -14.81 5.26 -24.98
C GLY A 120 -15.04 4.69 -26.39
N SER A 121 -14.25 3.70 -26.82
CA SER A 121 -14.37 3.06 -28.15
C SER A 121 -15.43 1.95 -28.22
N GLY A 122 -16.06 1.58 -27.09
CA GLY A 122 -17.00 0.45 -27.03
C GLY A 122 -16.35 -0.93 -27.18
N ALA A 123 -15.01 -0.99 -27.19
CA ALA A 123 -14.27 -2.25 -27.23
C ALA A 123 -14.53 -3.09 -25.97
N ALA A 124 -14.62 -2.45 -24.81
CA ALA A 124 -14.98 -3.09 -23.54
C ALA A 124 -16.35 -3.79 -23.62
N ASP A 125 -17.38 -3.08 -24.06
CA ASP A 125 -18.73 -3.62 -24.26
C ASP A 125 -18.74 -4.80 -25.24
N ARG A 126 -17.94 -4.72 -26.31
CA ARG A 126 -17.84 -5.81 -27.29
C ARG A 126 -17.26 -7.09 -26.69
N VAL A 127 -16.28 -6.97 -25.80
CA VAL A 127 -15.69 -8.12 -25.08
C VAL A 127 -16.73 -8.76 -24.16
N VAL A 128 -17.44 -7.95 -23.36
CA VAL A 128 -18.49 -8.44 -22.44
C VAL A 128 -19.60 -9.16 -23.20
N ARG A 129 -20.10 -8.57 -24.29
CA ARG A 129 -21.14 -9.18 -25.13
C ARG A 129 -20.69 -10.47 -25.80
N SER A 130 -19.44 -10.53 -26.27
CA SER A 130 -18.88 -11.76 -26.85
C SER A 130 -18.80 -12.89 -25.82
N LEU A 131 -18.40 -12.58 -24.58
CA LEU A 131 -18.38 -13.55 -23.49
C LEU A 131 -19.80 -13.97 -23.08
N MET A 132 -20.77 -13.05 -23.04
CA MET A 132 -22.18 -13.39 -22.75
C MET A 132 -22.76 -14.32 -23.83
N ALA A 133 -22.40 -14.12 -25.10
CA ALA A 133 -22.83 -14.99 -26.19
C ALA A 133 -22.25 -16.42 -26.07
N VAL A 134 -21.02 -16.57 -25.56
CA VAL A 134 -20.36 -17.88 -25.42
C VAL A 134 -20.83 -18.64 -24.16
N PHE A 135 -20.91 -17.97 -23.01
CA PHE A 135 -21.23 -18.61 -21.73
C PHE A 135 -22.73 -18.63 -21.41
N GLY A 136 -23.52 -17.81 -22.09
CA GLY A 136 -24.97 -17.71 -21.96
C GLY A 136 -25.45 -16.81 -20.82
N GLU A 137 -26.62 -16.20 -21.01
CA GLU A 137 -27.21 -15.21 -20.09
C GLU A 137 -27.53 -15.76 -18.70
N LYS A 138 -27.76 -17.07 -18.58
CA LYS A 138 -28.04 -17.75 -17.31
C LYS A 138 -26.89 -17.63 -16.29
N ARG A 139 -25.68 -17.27 -16.74
CA ARG A 139 -24.49 -17.10 -15.89
C ARG A 139 -23.91 -15.69 -15.95
N ALA A 140 -24.74 -14.68 -16.18
CA ALA A 140 -24.31 -13.28 -16.30
C ALA A 140 -23.34 -12.83 -15.19
N GLY A 141 -23.55 -13.23 -13.94
CA GLY A 141 -22.63 -12.89 -12.83
C GLY A 141 -21.20 -13.43 -13.05
N VAL A 142 -21.07 -14.68 -13.50
CA VAL A 142 -19.75 -15.29 -13.80
C VAL A 142 -19.13 -14.63 -15.02
N VAL A 143 -19.94 -14.30 -16.03
CA VAL A 143 -19.47 -13.63 -17.24
C VAL A 143 -18.93 -12.24 -16.92
N LEU A 144 -19.63 -11.46 -16.09
CA LEU A 144 -19.17 -10.13 -15.67
C LEU A 144 -17.86 -10.20 -14.89
N LEU A 145 -17.72 -11.20 -14.02
CA LEU A 145 -16.48 -11.42 -13.26
C LEU A 145 -15.32 -11.80 -14.19
N LEU A 146 -15.54 -12.72 -15.13
CA LEU A 146 -14.53 -13.12 -16.12
C LEU A 146 -14.18 -12.00 -17.09
N SER A 147 -15.17 -11.25 -17.57
CA SER A 147 -14.93 -10.12 -18.46
C SER A 147 -14.19 -9.01 -17.75
N GLY A 148 -14.53 -8.70 -16.50
CA GLY A 148 -13.80 -7.70 -15.71
C GLY A 148 -12.33 -8.10 -15.50
N PHE A 149 -12.08 -9.38 -15.19
CA PHE A 149 -10.72 -9.89 -15.06
C PHE A 149 -9.94 -9.82 -16.38
N LEU A 150 -10.53 -10.29 -17.49
CA LEU A 150 -9.88 -10.26 -18.81
C LEU A 150 -9.60 -8.83 -19.27
N LEU A 151 -10.52 -7.90 -18.99
CA LEU A 151 -10.39 -6.49 -19.34
C LEU A 151 -9.37 -5.74 -18.47
N SER A 152 -9.04 -6.28 -17.28
CA SER A 152 -8.01 -5.78 -16.36
C SER A 152 -6.59 -6.35 -16.61
N ILE A 153 -6.40 -7.16 -17.66
CA ILE A 153 -5.05 -7.56 -18.09
C ILE A 153 -4.36 -6.45 -18.90
N PRO A 154 -5.02 -5.84 -19.91
CA PRO A 154 -4.43 -4.73 -20.65
C PRO A 154 -4.42 -3.40 -19.89
N VAL A 155 -5.25 -3.28 -18.84
CA VAL A 155 -5.38 -2.12 -17.94
C VAL A 155 -4.86 -2.50 -16.57
#